data_AF-A0A633LEC5-F1
#
_entry.id   AF-A0A633LEC5-F1
#
_cell.length_a   1.000
_cell.length_b   1.000
_cell.length_c   1.000
_cell.angle_alpha   90.00
_cell.angle_beta   90.00
_cell.angle_gamma   90.00
#
_symmetry.space_group_name_H-M   'P 1'
#
loop_
_entity.id
_entity.type
_entity.pdbx_description
1 polymer ?
#
loop_
_entity_poly.entity_id
_entity_poly.type
_entity_poly.pdbx_seq_one_letter_code
_entity_poly.pdbx_strand_id
1 'polypeptide(L)'
;MIGSGVLNASVTETLMTTGIENVTQIDVSEISLGGSGDDWINDYTSTKGGGWIFNNAQVNKTGNISLKGVSFVNSNITAGDNLTLHNDNTSLTVSNSNLTATSGDISLSGHNPSSGQVTGVNLANVQLNASRGDITVNGTTPGIWSGVIFNNVTMLADRDAGDINVYAESRGKGDTYDEKGSLRFIGTDSFSAANMNFTGVNKRTGAVAYNEAGLAFDIGSNMSFSGNTTINASGGKGVAVWQNTELKFIDGTSAINAKATVDGGDDYFGQGAIFFNHLSGKVEVGIVVNNGSLNITASSKDLKNVTAFNMGELGTTSSDGVIFSGNGDVTITGKSNGSTGLSSHMFNNEHLSGHLTINGESETGTGILIQKTATSNLVNATINGVSQSGTGIRISAENGSTNLKGNTLNG
;
A
#
# COMPACT_ATOMS: atom_id res chain seq x y z
N MET A 1 -6.52 3.68 30.82
CA MET A 1 -7.00 2.29 30.80
C MET A 1 -7.90 2.09 32.00
N ILE A 2 -9.14 1.63 31.79
CA ILE A 2 -10.01 1.19 32.89
C ILE A 2 -9.79 -0.33 33.03
N GLY A 3 -9.38 -0.79 34.21
CA GLY A 3 -9.05 -2.19 34.48
C GLY A 3 -10.28 -3.08 34.62
N SER A 4 -10.08 -4.40 34.56
CA SER A 4 -11.14 -5.41 34.76
C SER A 4 -11.78 -5.29 36.15
N GLY A 5 -13.04 -5.69 36.27
CA GLY A 5 -13.79 -5.69 37.53
C GLY A 5 -14.33 -4.32 38.01
N VAL A 6 -13.95 -3.21 37.37
CA VAL A 6 -14.47 -1.87 37.70
C VAL A 6 -15.85 -1.60 37.07
N LEU A 7 -16.08 -2.15 35.88
CA LEU A 7 -17.31 -1.95 35.11
C LEU A 7 -18.04 -3.29 34.91
N ASN A 8 -19.37 -3.25 34.87
CA ASN A 8 -20.20 -4.34 34.36
C ASN A 8 -20.79 -3.98 32.99
N ALA A 9 -21.41 -4.93 32.29
CA ALA A 9 -21.90 -4.71 30.93
C ALA A 9 -22.85 -3.50 30.80
N SER A 10 -23.83 -3.36 31.71
CA SER A 10 -24.82 -2.26 31.66
C SER A 10 -24.22 -0.88 31.93
N VAL A 11 -23.32 -0.78 32.92
CA VAL A 11 -22.61 0.46 33.23
C VAL A 11 -21.65 0.84 32.09
N THR A 12 -20.99 -0.16 31.50
CA THR A 12 -20.11 0.06 30.34
C THR A 12 -20.91 0.60 29.16
N GLU A 13 -22.04 -0.01 28.82
CA GLU A 13 -22.88 0.44 27.70
C GLU A 13 -23.43 1.87 27.89
N THR A 14 -23.86 2.20 29.12
CA THR A 14 -24.33 3.55 29.46
C THR A 14 -23.20 4.59 29.37
N LEU A 15 -22.00 4.24 29.86
CA LEU A 15 -20.84 5.10 29.79
C LEU A 15 -20.42 5.35 28.34
N MET A 16 -20.42 4.29 27.52
CA MET A 16 -19.96 4.36 26.13
C MET A 16 -20.84 5.24 25.25
N THR A 17 -22.15 5.16 25.44
CA THR A 17 -23.13 5.98 24.70
C THR A 17 -23.14 7.44 25.14
N THR A 18 -22.68 7.76 26.35
CA THR A 18 -22.55 9.15 26.83
C THR A 18 -21.45 9.93 26.10
N GLY A 19 -20.44 9.21 25.57
CA GLY A 19 -19.33 9.78 24.83
C GLY A 19 -18.25 10.44 25.69
N ILE A 20 -17.02 10.43 25.18
CA ILE A 20 -15.79 10.88 25.84
C ILE A 20 -14.96 11.79 24.92
N GLU A 21 -14.15 12.66 25.50
CA GLU A 21 -13.32 13.62 24.74
C GLU A 21 -12.06 12.98 24.15
N ASN A 22 -11.56 11.89 24.75
CA ASN A 22 -10.30 11.26 24.39
C ASN A 22 -10.51 9.82 23.93
N VAL A 23 -9.55 9.26 23.19
CA VAL A 23 -9.52 7.83 22.94
C VAL A 23 -9.22 7.09 24.25
N THR A 24 -10.12 6.21 24.67
CA THR A 24 -10.00 5.48 25.95
C THR A 24 -10.05 3.98 25.73
N GLN A 25 -9.00 3.31 26.22
CA GLN A 25 -8.95 1.86 26.27
C GLN A 25 -9.59 1.31 27.55
N ILE A 26 -10.44 0.30 27.40
CA ILE A 26 -11.06 -0.46 28.49
C ILE A 26 -10.68 -1.93 28.34
N ASP A 27 -10.28 -2.57 29.43
CA ASP A 27 -10.15 -4.03 29.48
C ASP A 27 -11.54 -4.66 29.69
N VAL A 28 -11.97 -5.46 28.73
CA VAL A 28 -13.31 -6.09 28.70
C VAL A 28 -13.23 -7.61 28.84
N SER A 29 -12.09 -8.16 29.28
CA SER A 29 -11.88 -9.61 29.46
C SER A 29 -12.93 -10.31 30.32
N GLU A 30 -13.51 -9.61 31.29
CA GLU A 30 -14.55 -10.12 32.21
C GLU A 30 -15.95 -9.56 31.91
N ILE A 31 -16.12 -8.84 30.79
CA ILE A 31 -17.36 -8.16 30.43
C ILE A 31 -17.97 -8.86 29.21
N SER A 32 -19.19 -9.37 29.38
CA SER A 32 -19.98 -9.86 28.25
C SER A 32 -20.48 -8.69 27.41
N LEU A 33 -19.94 -8.52 26.20
CA LEU A 33 -20.34 -7.48 25.26
C LEU A 33 -21.40 -7.98 24.27
N GLY A 34 -22.15 -7.05 23.68
CA GLY A 34 -23.10 -7.29 22.58
C GLY A 34 -24.48 -7.82 22.97
N GLY A 35 -24.81 -7.91 24.26
CA GLY A 35 -26.14 -8.36 24.71
C GLY A 35 -26.46 -9.82 24.35
N SER A 36 -27.71 -10.24 24.55
CA SER A 36 -28.14 -11.63 24.36
C SER A 36 -28.69 -11.97 22.97
N GLY A 37 -28.84 -10.99 22.08
CA GLY A 37 -29.38 -11.19 20.73
C GLY A 37 -28.38 -11.80 19.75
N ASP A 38 -28.87 -12.16 18.56
CA ASP A 38 -28.06 -12.69 17.46
C ASP A 38 -27.10 -11.63 16.90
N ASP A 39 -27.53 -10.37 16.87
CA ASP A 39 -26.75 -9.24 16.39
C ASP A 39 -26.09 -8.45 17.54
N TRP A 40 -25.04 -7.70 17.20
CA TRP A 40 -24.51 -6.60 18.02
C TRP A 40 -24.43 -5.33 17.18
N ILE A 41 -25.42 -4.45 17.32
CA ILE A 41 -25.54 -3.22 16.52
C ILE A 41 -25.64 -2.03 17.46
N ASN A 42 -24.57 -1.23 17.53
CA ASN A 42 -24.51 -0.08 18.42
C ASN A 42 -23.68 1.05 17.84
N ASP A 43 -24.11 2.28 18.12
CA ASP A 43 -23.33 3.49 17.84
C ASP A 43 -22.74 4.04 19.15
N TYR A 44 -21.42 3.94 19.28
CA TYR A 44 -20.67 4.50 20.40
C TYR A 44 -19.85 5.74 19.99
N THR A 45 -20.19 6.35 18.85
CA THR A 45 -19.53 7.57 18.36
C THR A 45 -19.67 8.68 19.37
N SER A 46 -18.54 9.23 19.83
CA SER A 46 -18.61 10.37 20.74
C SER A 46 -18.84 11.68 19.98
N THR A 47 -19.82 12.45 20.44
CA THR A 47 -20.01 13.85 20.04
C THR A 47 -18.90 14.78 20.53
N LYS A 48 -18.02 14.30 21.41
CA LYS A 48 -16.89 15.05 22.00
C LYS A 48 -15.54 14.77 21.32
N GLY A 49 -15.52 13.91 20.30
CA GLY A 49 -14.33 13.61 19.49
C GLY A 49 -13.46 12.44 19.94
N GLY A 50 -13.75 11.81 21.09
CA GLY A 50 -13.07 10.60 21.54
C GLY A 50 -13.65 9.31 20.95
N GLY A 51 -13.06 8.17 21.34
CA GLY A 51 -13.48 6.85 20.89
C GLY A 51 -13.06 5.76 21.86
N TRP A 52 -13.67 4.58 21.74
CA TRP A 52 -13.41 3.47 22.65
C TRP A 52 -12.48 2.44 22.01
N ILE A 53 -11.54 1.92 22.80
CA ILE A 53 -10.74 0.75 22.42
C ILE A 53 -11.08 -0.37 23.39
N PHE A 54 -11.67 -1.45 22.89
CA PHE A 54 -11.88 -2.66 23.67
C PHE A 54 -10.65 -3.54 23.62
N ASN A 55 -10.08 -3.81 24.78
CA ASN A 55 -8.96 -4.71 24.95
C ASN A 55 -9.45 -6.06 25.48
N ASN A 56 -8.94 -7.16 24.92
CA ASN A 56 -9.30 -8.52 25.32
C ASN A 56 -10.78 -8.89 25.06
N ALA A 57 -11.44 -8.26 24.08
CA ALA A 57 -12.82 -8.59 23.75
C ALA A 57 -12.90 -9.99 23.10
N GLN A 58 -13.81 -10.82 23.59
CA GLN A 58 -14.12 -12.13 23.04
C GLN A 58 -15.62 -12.17 22.73
N VAL A 59 -15.99 -11.96 21.46
CA VAL A 59 -17.39 -11.82 21.07
C VAL A 59 -17.70 -12.75 19.91
N ASN A 60 -18.76 -13.55 20.08
CA ASN A 60 -19.29 -14.41 19.03
C ASN A 60 -20.79 -14.13 18.88
N LYS A 61 -21.18 -13.69 17.68
CA LYS A 61 -22.56 -13.42 17.29
C LYS A 61 -22.94 -14.32 16.12
N THR A 62 -24.19 -14.77 16.11
CA THR A 62 -24.79 -15.60 15.05
C THR A 62 -25.26 -14.76 13.88
N GLY A 63 -25.59 -13.48 14.11
CA GLY A 63 -25.91 -12.49 13.09
C GLY A 63 -24.77 -11.52 12.83
N ASN A 64 -25.12 -10.26 12.62
CA ASN A 64 -24.22 -9.17 12.28
C ASN A 64 -23.57 -8.55 13.52
N ILE A 65 -22.36 -8.04 13.34
CA ILE A 65 -21.74 -7.08 14.26
C ILE A 65 -21.56 -5.78 13.49
N SER A 66 -22.19 -4.70 13.94
CA SER A 66 -22.10 -3.38 13.30
C SER A 66 -21.92 -2.29 14.35
N LEU A 67 -20.68 -1.82 14.48
CA LEU A 67 -20.28 -0.91 15.55
C LEU A 67 -19.72 0.38 15.01
N LYS A 68 -20.06 1.49 15.69
CA LYS A 68 -19.43 2.79 15.45
C LYS A 68 -18.71 3.32 16.68
N GLY A 69 -17.62 4.06 16.46
CA GLY A 69 -16.84 4.70 17.53
C GLY A 69 -15.99 3.75 18.37
N VAL A 70 -15.76 2.52 17.89
CA VAL A 70 -15.04 1.45 18.60
C VAL A 70 -13.85 0.96 17.79
N SER A 71 -12.81 0.58 18.52
CA SER A 71 -11.57 -0.04 18.06
C SER A 71 -11.28 -1.26 18.94
N PHE A 72 -10.40 -2.16 18.49
CA PHE A 72 -10.13 -3.43 19.17
C PHE A 72 -8.64 -3.70 19.32
N VAL A 73 -8.24 -4.23 20.48
CA VAL A 73 -6.87 -4.68 20.74
C VAL A 73 -6.92 -6.03 21.45
N ASN A 74 -6.02 -6.96 21.11
CA ASN A 74 -5.94 -8.29 21.71
C ASN A 74 -7.29 -9.05 21.71
N SER A 75 -8.08 -8.92 20.65
CA SER A 75 -9.49 -9.33 20.63
C SER A 75 -9.79 -10.39 19.57
N ASN A 76 -10.81 -11.22 19.81
CA ASN A 76 -11.37 -12.12 18.81
C ASN A 76 -12.87 -11.82 18.65
N ILE A 77 -13.25 -11.40 17.45
CA ILE A 77 -14.62 -10.99 17.13
C ILE A 77 -15.12 -11.82 15.96
N THR A 78 -16.22 -12.53 16.16
CA THR A 78 -16.86 -13.37 15.14
C THR A 78 -18.30 -12.92 14.94
N ALA A 79 -18.63 -12.50 13.71
CA ALA A 79 -19.99 -12.37 13.22
C ALA A 79 -20.36 -13.62 12.41
N GLY A 80 -21.61 -14.07 12.53
CA GLY A 80 -22.14 -15.13 11.69
C GLY A 80 -22.41 -14.64 10.26
N ASP A 81 -22.80 -13.37 10.13
CA ASP A 81 -22.98 -12.66 8.87
C ASP A 81 -21.90 -11.59 8.70
N ASN A 82 -22.26 -10.31 8.66
CA ASN A 82 -21.34 -9.21 8.38
C ASN A 82 -20.69 -8.64 9.65
N LEU A 83 -19.45 -8.18 9.53
CA LEU A 83 -18.73 -7.45 10.57
C LEU A 83 -18.35 -6.06 10.05
N THR A 84 -19.01 -5.02 10.58
CA THR A 84 -18.76 -3.62 10.24
C THR A 84 -18.21 -2.87 11.44
N LEU A 85 -17.03 -2.24 11.29
CA LEU A 85 -16.48 -1.26 12.23
C LEU A 85 -16.31 0.08 11.53
N HIS A 86 -16.88 1.14 12.09
CA HIS A 86 -16.94 2.43 11.42
C HIS A 86 -16.74 3.62 12.37
N ASN A 87 -15.63 4.34 12.20
CA ASN A 87 -15.28 5.49 13.02
C ASN A 87 -15.22 6.75 12.16
N ASP A 88 -16.25 7.60 12.21
CA ASP A 88 -16.36 8.81 11.37
C ASP A 88 -15.55 10.02 11.87
N ASN A 89 -15.24 10.07 13.17
CA ASN A 89 -14.61 11.25 13.79
C ASN A 89 -13.34 10.89 14.58
N THR A 90 -12.82 9.69 14.40
CA THR A 90 -11.63 9.20 15.09
C THR A 90 -10.99 8.08 14.29
N SER A 91 -9.74 7.75 14.63
CA SER A 91 -9.04 6.63 14.00
C SER A 91 -9.72 5.30 14.34
N LEU A 92 -9.75 4.37 13.39
CA LEU A 92 -10.03 2.96 13.67
C LEU A 92 -8.70 2.23 13.90
N THR A 93 -8.51 1.69 15.10
CA THR A 93 -7.35 0.86 15.42
C THR A 93 -7.79 -0.57 15.69
N VAL A 94 -7.17 -1.50 14.98
CA VAL A 94 -7.29 -2.93 15.29
C VAL A 94 -5.88 -3.49 15.44
N SER A 95 -5.57 -4.11 16.58
CA SER A 95 -4.26 -4.74 16.75
C SER A 95 -4.29 -6.04 17.54
N ASN A 96 -3.38 -6.96 17.19
CA ASN A 96 -3.28 -8.29 17.80
C ASN A 96 -4.64 -8.99 17.87
N SER A 97 -5.43 -8.89 16.81
CA SER A 97 -6.84 -9.28 16.84
C SER A 97 -7.24 -10.07 15.61
N ASN A 98 -8.24 -10.94 15.79
CA ASN A 98 -8.87 -11.69 14.71
C ASN A 98 -10.32 -11.22 14.55
N LEU A 99 -10.66 -10.77 13.34
CA LEU A 99 -12.02 -10.39 12.97
C LEU A 99 -12.52 -11.38 11.91
N THR A 100 -13.64 -12.05 12.19
CA THR A 100 -14.21 -13.07 11.30
C THR A 100 -15.66 -12.74 10.97
N ALA A 101 -15.99 -12.75 9.68
CA ALA A 101 -17.35 -12.77 9.15
C ALA A 101 -17.56 -14.16 8.54
N THR A 102 -18.43 -14.97 9.15
CA THR A 102 -18.53 -16.39 8.78
C THR A 102 -19.18 -16.56 7.42
N SER A 103 -20.23 -15.78 7.13
CA SER A 103 -21.04 -15.87 5.91
C SER A 103 -21.05 -14.60 5.05
N GLY A 104 -20.59 -13.48 5.60
CA GLY A 104 -20.69 -12.17 4.95
C GLY A 104 -19.36 -11.43 4.93
N ASP A 105 -19.47 -10.11 4.88
CA ASP A 105 -18.35 -9.22 4.60
C ASP A 105 -17.71 -8.67 5.88
N ILE A 106 -16.45 -8.25 5.76
CA ILE A 106 -15.79 -7.39 6.75
C ILE A 106 -15.64 -5.98 6.16
N SER A 107 -16.19 -4.98 6.83
CA SER A 107 -16.06 -3.57 6.45
C SER A 107 -15.45 -2.75 7.58
N LEU A 108 -14.25 -2.23 7.37
CA LEU A 108 -13.51 -1.40 8.32
C LEU A 108 -13.38 0.00 7.75
N SER A 109 -13.76 1.00 8.53
CA SER A 109 -13.61 2.40 8.10
C SER A 109 -13.26 3.34 9.24
N GLY A 110 -12.38 4.29 8.94
CA GLY A 110 -11.88 5.28 9.87
C GLY A 110 -11.61 6.61 9.18
N HIS A 111 -12.25 7.66 9.65
CA HIS A 111 -11.96 9.04 9.31
C HIS A 111 -11.50 9.79 10.55
N ASN A 112 -10.24 10.23 10.56
CA ASN A 112 -9.74 11.13 11.60
C ASN A 112 -9.68 12.55 11.02
N PRO A 113 -10.53 13.50 11.46
CA PRO A 113 -10.61 14.84 10.88
C PRO A 113 -9.46 15.78 11.32
N SER A 114 -8.60 15.34 12.23
CA SER A 114 -7.45 16.12 12.68
C SER A 114 -6.41 16.30 11.56
N SER A 115 -5.81 17.49 11.48
CA SER A 115 -4.67 17.78 10.60
C SER A 115 -3.31 17.40 11.22
N GLY A 116 -3.31 16.80 12.42
CA GLY A 116 -2.10 16.40 13.13
C GLY A 116 -1.50 15.07 12.66
N GLN A 117 -0.70 14.45 13.54
CA GLN A 117 -0.12 13.11 13.36
C GLN A 117 -1.17 12.04 13.65
N VAL A 118 -2.06 11.82 12.70
CA VAL A 118 -3.20 10.89 12.84
C VAL A 118 -3.37 10.03 11.60
N THR A 119 -3.91 8.83 11.81
CA THR A 119 -4.21 7.85 10.76
C THR A 119 -5.72 7.64 10.65
N GLY A 120 -6.23 7.28 9.47
CA GLY A 120 -7.63 6.85 9.32
C GLY A 120 -7.86 5.47 9.94
N VAL A 121 -7.23 4.44 9.37
CA VAL A 121 -7.29 3.05 9.83
C VAL A 121 -5.87 2.52 10.07
N ASN A 122 -5.64 1.92 11.24
CA ASN A 122 -4.38 1.27 11.59
C ASN A 122 -4.64 -0.19 11.97
N LEU A 123 -4.12 -1.12 11.17
CA LEU A 123 -4.19 -2.56 11.42
C LEU A 123 -2.79 -3.11 11.70
N ALA A 124 -2.58 -3.73 12.87
CA ALA A 124 -1.29 -4.27 13.28
C ALA A 124 -1.39 -5.67 13.90
N ASN A 125 -0.75 -6.68 13.31
CA ASN A 125 -0.90 -8.10 13.69
C ASN A 125 -2.38 -8.52 13.69
N VAL A 126 -3.03 -8.36 12.53
CA VAL A 126 -4.48 -8.57 12.39
C VAL A 126 -4.76 -9.62 11.34
N GLN A 127 -5.70 -10.51 11.64
CA GLN A 127 -6.32 -11.38 10.65
C GLN A 127 -7.77 -10.93 10.41
N LEU A 128 -8.09 -10.67 9.14
CA LEU A 128 -9.46 -10.46 8.65
C LEU A 128 -9.87 -11.68 7.84
N ASN A 129 -10.92 -12.38 8.26
CA ASN A 129 -11.41 -13.58 7.59
C ASN A 129 -12.87 -13.42 7.18
N ALA A 130 -13.09 -13.19 5.89
CA ALA A 130 -14.38 -13.18 5.22
C ALA A 130 -14.38 -14.24 4.11
N SER A 131 -14.05 -15.50 4.45
CA SER A 131 -13.85 -16.59 3.47
C SER A 131 -15.01 -16.89 2.51
N ARG A 132 -16.18 -16.26 2.69
CA ARG A 132 -17.38 -16.36 1.85
C ARG A 132 -17.94 -14.99 1.43
N GLY A 133 -17.14 -13.93 1.57
CA GLY A 133 -17.54 -12.56 1.30
C GLY A 133 -16.34 -11.67 1.00
N ASP A 134 -16.58 -10.38 1.11
CA ASP A 134 -15.62 -9.33 0.77
C ASP A 134 -14.94 -8.74 2.01
N ILE A 135 -13.79 -8.08 1.78
CA ILE A 135 -13.12 -7.27 2.80
C ILE A 135 -12.92 -5.86 2.26
N THR A 136 -13.47 -4.87 2.96
CA THR A 136 -13.29 -3.45 2.64
C THR A 136 -12.56 -2.72 3.77
N VAL A 137 -11.54 -1.92 3.44
CA VAL A 137 -10.83 -1.04 4.38
C VAL A 137 -10.74 0.38 3.84
N ASN A 138 -11.41 1.32 4.48
CA ASN A 138 -11.44 2.72 4.08
C ASN A 138 -10.86 3.63 5.17
N GLY A 139 -9.67 4.16 4.96
CA GLY A 139 -9.01 5.05 5.91
C GLY A 139 -8.69 6.41 5.32
N THR A 140 -9.19 7.47 5.94
CA THR A 140 -8.96 8.85 5.44
C THR A 140 -8.61 9.81 6.56
N THR A 141 -7.78 10.80 6.26
CA THR A 141 -7.46 11.89 7.18
C THR A 141 -6.91 13.11 6.44
N PRO A 142 -7.21 14.35 6.86
CA PRO A 142 -6.45 15.52 6.40
C PRO A 142 -5.10 15.64 7.13
N GLY A 143 -4.78 14.70 8.03
CA GLY A 143 -3.56 14.63 8.79
C GLY A 143 -2.33 14.27 7.98
N ILE A 144 -1.21 14.28 8.68
CA ILE A 144 0.12 14.13 8.10
C ILE A 144 0.65 12.68 8.17
N TRP A 145 -0.12 11.73 8.71
CA TRP A 145 0.15 10.29 8.62
C TRP A 145 -0.80 9.61 7.63
N SER A 146 -0.61 8.32 7.40
CA SER A 146 -1.31 7.53 6.39
C SER A 146 -2.82 7.48 6.62
N GLY A 147 -3.59 7.38 5.53
CA GLY A 147 -5.00 7.05 5.60
C GLY A 147 -5.20 5.62 6.12
N VAL A 148 -4.42 4.67 5.60
CA VAL A 148 -4.42 3.26 6.02
C VAL A 148 -3.00 2.77 6.26
N ILE A 149 -2.78 2.09 7.38
CA ILE A 149 -1.53 1.37 7.68
C ILE A 149 -1.85 -0.12 7.86
N PHE A 150 -1.09 -0.95 7.15
CA PHE A 150 -0.99 -2.38 7.41
C PHE A 150 0.39 -2.70 7.99
N ASN A 151 0.40 -3.49 9.06
CA ASN A 151 1.60 -4.00 9.69
C ASN A 151 1.38 -5.44 10.16
N ASN A 152 1.88 -6.42 9.41
CA ASN A 152 1.64 -7.84 9.66
C ASN A 152 0.15 -8.21 9.59
N VAL A 153 -0.50 -7.89 8.48
CA VAL A 153 -1.93 -8.11 8.25
C VAL A 153 -2.15 -9.27 7.30
N THR A 154 -3.10 -10.14 7.64
CA THR A 154 -3.62 -11.17 6.73
C THR A 154 -5.07 -10.89 6.41
N MET A 155 -5.43 -10.81 5.14
CA MET A 155 -6.82 -10.69 4.66
C MET A 155 -7.18 -11.88 3.78
N LEU A 156 -8.22 -12.61 4.18
CA LEU A 156 -8.73 -13.78 3.49
C LEU A 156 -10.20 -13.53 3.11
N ALA A 157 -10.44 -13.12 1.87
CA ALA A 157 -11.77 -13.07 1.27
C ALA A 157 -12.07 -14.39 0.54
N ASP A 158 -13.27 -14.54 -0.01
CA ASP A 158 -13.59 -15.67 -0.88
C ASP A 158 -12.64 -15.70 -2.11
N ARG A 159 -12.00 -16.84 -2.36
CA ARG A 159 -11.02 -17.04 -3.43
C ARG A 159 -11.63 -17.14 -4.82
N ASP A 160 -12.89 -17.54 -4.89
CA ASP A 160 -13.59 -17.82 -6.13
C ASP A 160 -14.42 -16.60 -6.56
N ALA A 161 -14.90 -15.79 -5.61
CA ALA A 161 -15.79 -14.67 -5.90
C ALA A 161 -15.54 -13.38 -5.10
N GLY A 162 -14.77 -13.43 -4.01
CA GLY A 162 -14.66 -12.31 -3.08
C GLY A 162 -13.65 -11.26 -3.51
N ASP A 163 -13.88 -10.03 -3.05
CA ASP A 163 -13.03 -8.87 -3.30
C ASP A 163 -12.36 -8.36 -2.02
N ILE A 164 -11.12 -7.87 -2.16
CA ILE A 164 -10.48 -7.01 -1.16
C ILE A 164 -10.37 -5.59 -1.72
N ASN A 165 -11.06 -4.63 -1.11
CA ASN A 165 -11.08 -3.24 -1.53
C ASN A 165 -10.49 -2.33 -0.45
N VAL A 166 -9.39 -1.64 -0.76
CA VAL A 166 -8.70 -0.74 0.17
C VAL A 166 -8.63 0.66 -0.42
N TYR A 167 -9.10 1.65 0.33
CA TYR A 167 -8.95 3.06 0.01
C TYR A 167 -8.25 3.80 1.14
N ALA A 168 -7.17 4.50 0.80
CA ALA A 168 -6.39 5.28 1.74
C ALA A 168 -6.16 6.70 1.23
N GLU A 169 -6.47 7.68 2.07
CA GLU A 169 -6.23 9.09 1.77
C GLU A 169 -5.56 9.80 2.93
N SER A 170 -4.49 10.54 2.64
CA SER A 170 -3.83 11.43 3.59
C SER A 170 -3.37 12.72 2.91
N ARG A 171 -2.89 13.68 3.69
CA ARG A 171 -2.02 14.75 3.17
C ARG A 171 -0.54 14.45 3.35
N GLY A 172 -0.19 13.55 4.28
CA GLY A 172 1.20 13.21 4.56
C GLY A 172 2.03 14.38 5.12
N LYS A 173 3.24 14.08 5.60
CA LYS A 173 4.23 15.08 6.01
C LYS A 173 5.42 15.02 5.07
N GLY A 174 5.84 16.20 4.64
CA GLY A 174 7.06 16.40 3.89
C GLY A 174 8.36 16.29 4.69
N ASP A 175 8.53 15.32 5.59
CA ASP A 175 9.77 15.13 6.34
C ASP A 175 10.16 13.64 6.39
N THR A 176 11.43 13.39 6.65
CA THR A 176 12.20 12.17 6.35
C THR A 176 11.74 10.88 7.04
N TYR A 177 10.88 10.94 8.09
CA TYR A 177 10.58 9.74 8.90
C TYR A 177 9.10 9.50 9.26
N ASP A 178 8.20 10.46 9.08
CA ASP A 178 6.87 10.38 9.71
C ASP A 178 5.82 9.64 8.86
N GLU A 179 5.67 9.99 7.59
CA GLU A 179 4.77 9.32 6.65
C GLU A 179 5.49 9.00 5.35
N LYS A 180 5.25 7.81 4.82
CA LYS A 180 5.88 7.31 3.59
C LYS A 180 4.89 7.22 2.43
N GLY A 181 3.61 7.03 2.74
CA GLY A 181 2.51 7.15 1.79
C GLY A 181 1.13 6.99 2.44
N SER A 182 0.09 7.38 1.71
CA SER A 182 -1.30 7.37 2.20
C SER A 182 -1.81 5.97 2.50
N LEU A 183 -1.48 5.00 1.64
CA LEU A 183 -1.56 3.57 1.96
C LEU A 183 -0.15 3.07 2.27
N ARG A 184 0.09 2.54 3.47
CA ARG A 184 1.41 2.08 3.90
C ARG A 184 1.39 0.62 4.31
N PHE A 185 2.31 -0.16 3.74
CA PHE A 185 2.56 -1.55 4.09
C PHE A 185 3.87 -1.70 4.88
N ILE A 186 3.84 -2.47 5.97
CA ILE A 186 4.95 -2.65 6.90
C ILE A 186 5.01 -4.13 7.30
N GLY A 187 6.21 -4.67 7.46
CA GLY A 187 6.36 -6.05 7.92
C GLY A 187 5.91 -7.05 6.87
N THR A 188 5.16 -8.09 7.27
CA THR A 188 4.73 -9.16 6.36
C THR A 188 3.22 -9.19 6.20
N ASP A 189 2.69 -8.67 5.09
CA ASP A 189 1.24 -8.72 4.84
C ASP A 189 0.88 -9.69 3.69
N SER A 190 -0.26 -10.36 3.83
CA SER A 190 -0.76 -11.34 2.87
C SER A 190 -2.23 -11.13 2.57
N PHE A 191 -2.56 -11.06 1.28
CA PHE A 191 -3.92 -10.82 0.78
C PHE A 191 -4.31 -11.93 -0.18
N SER A 192 -5.53 -12.45 -0.01
CA SER A 192 -6.02 -13.56 -0.81
C SER A 192 -7.52 -13.39 -1.10
N ALA A 193 -7.85 -13.28 -2.38
CA ALA A 193 -9.21 -13.04 -2.89
C ALA A 193 -9.30 -13.44 -4.38
N ALA A 194 -10.47 -13.32 -5.00
CA ALA A 194 -10.59 -13.36 -6.45
C ALA A 194 -10.03 -12.07 -7.07
N ASN A 195 -10.43 -10.91 -6.55
CA ASN A 195 -9.91 -9.60 -6.96
C ASN A 195 -9.49 -8.75 -5.76
N MET A 196 -8.46 -7.93 -5.95
CA MET A 196 -7.95 -7.03 -4.93
C MET A 196 -7.68 -5.67 -5.55
N ASN A 197 -8.22 -4.61 -4.94
CA ASN A 197 -8.08 -3.23 -5.38
C ASN A 197 -7.53 -2.37 -4.24
N PHE A 198 -6.32 -1.85 -4.41
CA PHE A 198 -5.66 -0.98 -3.44
C PHE A 198 -5.52 0.42 -4.03
N THR A 199 -6.11 1.41 -3.38
CA THR A 199 -6.06 2.80 -3.81
C THR A 199 -5.43 3.67 -2.74
N GLY A 200 -4.32 4.33 -3.07
CA GLY A 200 -3.63 5.26 -2.19
C GLY A 200 -3.55 6.67 -2.82
N VAL A 201 -4.09 7.67 -2.12
CA VAL A 201 -4.16 9.06 -2.62
C VAL A 201 -3.57 10.02 -1.60
N ASN A 202 -2.42 10.59 -1.95
CA ASN A 202 -1.86 11.71 -1.21
C ASN A 202 -2.38 13.03 -1.80
N LYS A 203 -3.14 13.77 -0.99
CA LYS A 203 -3.79 15.03 -1.36
C LYS A 203 -2.97 16.29 -1.06
N ARG A 204 -1.67 16.15 -0.75
CA ARG A 204 -0.84 17.32 -0.51
C ARG A 204 -0.81 18.23 -1.73
N THR A 205 -1.00 19.51 -1.49
CA THR A 205 -0.90 20.55 -2.50
C THR A 205 0.21 21.52 -2.09
N GLY A 206 1.00 22.00 -3.05
CA GLY A 206 2.08 22.96 -2.81
C GLY A 206 3.48 22.43 -3.13
N ALA A 207 4.51 23.12 -2.61
CA ALA A 207 5.90 22.82 -2.92
C ALA A 207 6.32 21.42 -2.44
N VAL A 208 7.12 20.77 -3.28
CA VAL A 208 7.67 19.42 -3.17
C VAL A 208 8.20 19.15 -1.76
N ALA A 209 7.81 18.01 -1.20
CA ALA A 209 8.45 17.53 0.01
C ALA A 209 8.78 16.02 -0.04
N TYR A 210 9.64 15.61 0.88
CA TYR A 210 10.41 14.37 0.86
C TYR A 210 9.59 13.09 0.62
N ASN A 211 8.43 12.95 1.27
CA ASN A 211 7.60 11.75 1.23
C ASN A 211 6.12 12.13 1.07
N GLU A 212 5.59 11.93 -0.15
CA GLU A 212 4.21 12.27 -0.52
C GLU A 212 3.62 11.18 -1.41
N ALA A 213 3.93 9.91 -1.10
CA ALA A 213 3.47 8.81 -1.95
C ALA A 213 1.97 8.57 -1.76
N GLY A 214 1.26 8.27 -2.84
CA GLY A 214 -0.07 7.68 -2.71
C GLY A 214 0.00 6.35 -1.95
N LEU A 215 1.04 5.56 -2.21
CA LEU A 215 1.27 4.26 -1.59
C LEU A 215 2.75 4.04 -1.28
N ALA A 216 3.05 3.42 -0.14
CA ALA A 216 4.41 3.02 0.20
C ALA A 216 4.53 1.57 0.67
N PHE A 217 5.53 0.88 0.13
CA PHE A 217 6.08 -0.36 0.68
C PHE A 217 7.31 -0.01 1.52
N ASP A 218 7.22 -0.22 2.83
CA ASP A 218 8.25 0.20 3.77
C ASP A 218 9.48 -0.72 3.77
N ILE A 219 10.54 -0.27 4.46
CA ILE A 219 11.81 -0.96 4.58
C ILE A 219 11.59 -2.37 5.13
N GLY A 220 12.09 -3.39 4.42
CA GLY A 220 11.97 -4.77 4.87
C GLY A 220 10.57 -5.38 4.67
N SER A 221 9.66 -4.71 3.96
CA SER A 221 8.29 -5.21 3.79
C SER A 221 8.24 -6.43 2.85
N ASN A 222 7.40 -7.40 3.19
CA ASN A 222 7.21 -8.65 2.45
C ASN A 222 5.72 -8.81 2.17
N MET A 223 5.35 -8.73 0.90
CA MET A 223 3.96 -8.64 0.46
C MET A 223 3.60 -9.83 -0.40
N SER A 224 2.45 -10.43 -0.14
CA SER A 224 1.90 -11.48 -0.99
C SER A 224 0.48 -11.16 -1.39
N PHE A 225 0.24 -11.10 -2.71
CA PHE A 225 -1.06 -10.94 -3.32
C PHE A 225 -1.39 -12.21 -4.09
N SER A 226 -2.43 -12.94 -3.67
CA SER A 226 -2.93 -14.10 -4.39
C SER A 226 -4.30 -13.79 -4.99
N GLY A 227 -4.40 -13.82 -6.32
CA GLY A 227 -5.57 -13.37 -7.09
C GLY A 227 -5.28 -12.15 -7.99
N ASN A 228 -6.30 -11.67 -8.71
CA ASN A 228 -6.15 -10.48 -9.55
C ASN A 228 -5.90 -9.25 -8.66
N THR A 229 -4.87 -8.47 -8.95
CA THR A 229 -4.47 -7.34 -8.08
C THR A 229 -4.37 -6.06 -8.88
N THR A 230 -5.07 -5.01 -8.47
CA THR A 230 -4.88 -3.66 -9.00
C THR A 230 -4.45 -2.73 -7.88
N ILE A 231 -3.28 -2.12 -8.03
CA ILE A 231 -2.77 -1.07 -7.16
C ILE A 231 -2.84 0.25 -7.93
N ASN A 232 -3.57 1.23 -7.42
CA ASN A 232 -3.67 2.59 -7.95
C ASN A 232 -3.12 3.57 -6.92
N ALA A 233 -2.06 4.29 -7.27
CA ALA A 233 -1.42 5.20 -6.32
C ALA A 233 -1.12 6.55 -6.97
N SER A 234 -1.55 7.63 -6.30
CA SER A 234 -1.32 8.99 -6.77
C SER A 234 -0.89 9.93 -5.65
N GLY A 235 0.10 10.76 -5.92
CA GLY A 235 0.64 11.75 -4.99
C GLY A 235 1.84 12.47 -5.61
N GLY A 236 2.59 13.23 -4.81
CA GLY A 236 3.89 13.76 -5.24
C GLY A 236 4.79 12.64 -5.78
N LYS A 237 4.67 11.46 -5.18
CA LYS A 237 5.07 10.17 -5.76
C LYS A 237 3.81 9.31 -5.92
N GLY A 238 3.71 8.50 -6.96
CA GLY A 238 2.62 7.52 -7.05
C GLY A 238 2.87 6.41 -6.02
N VAL A 239 3.91 5.63 -6.27
CA VAL A 239 4.38 4.56 -5.38
C VAL A 239 5.79 4.87 -4.89
N ALA A 240 6.03 4.68 -3.59
CA ALA A 240 7.36 4.64 -3.01
C ALA A 240 7.69 3.20 -2.55
N VAL A 241 8.81 2.67 -2.98
CA VAL A 241 9.33 1.37 -2.54
C VAL A 241 10.62 1.63 -1.78
N TRP A 242 10.68 1.18 -0.54
CA TRP A 242 11.87 1.34 0.30
C TRP A 242 12.74 0.08 0.25
N GLN A 243 14.02 0.22 0.65
CA GLN A 243 15.03 -0.85 0.57
C GLN A 243 14.58 -2.18 1.22
N ASN A 244 15.04 -3.30 0.66
CA ASN A 244 14.80 -4.67 1.11
C ASN A 244 13.32 -5.09 1.09
N THR A 245 12.62 -4.77 0.02
CA THR A 245 11.19 -5.12 -0.14
C THR A 245 11.02 -6.33 -1.04
N GLU A 246 10.09 -7.23 -0.71
CA GLU A 246 9.68 -8.34 -1.58
C GLU A 246 8.18 -8.25 -1.89
N LEU A 247 7.80 -8.28 -3.17
CA LEU A 247 6.43 -8.25 -3.65
C LEU A 247 6.14 -9.53 -4.43
N LYS A 248 5.15 -10.33 -3.99
CA LYS A 248 4.74 -11.57 -4.65
C LYS A 248 3.35 -11.42 -5.23
N PHE A 249 3.22 -11.69 -6.53
CA PHE A 249 1.95 -11.76 -7.25
C PHE A 249 1.75 -13.21 -7.71
N ILE A 250 0.67 -13.84 -7.24
CA ILE A 250 0.44 -15.28 -7.38
C ILE A 250 -0.97 -15.51 -7.94
N ASP A 251 -1.09 -16.35 -8.97
CA ASP A 251 -2.38 -16.82 -9.52
C ASP A 251 -3.32 -15.68 -9.94
N GLY A 252 -2.91 -14.86 -10.92
CA GLY A 252 -3.78 -13.77 -11.40
C GLY A 252 -3.13 -12.80 -12.38
N THR A 253 -3.95 -11.86 -12.87
CA THR A 253 -3.46 -10.70 -13.64
C THR A 253 -3.36 -9.51 -12.70
N SER A 254 -2.17 -8.95 -12.59
CA SER A 254 -1.86 -7.88 -11.65
C SER A 254 -1.43 -6.59 -12.36
N ALA A 255 -1.72 -5.46 -11.74
CA ALA A 255 -1.36 -4.14 -12.22
C ALA A 255 -0.93 -3.22 -11.07
N ILE A 256 0.13 -2.44 -11.29
CA ILE A 256 0.54 -1.32 -10.44
C ILE A 256 0.48 -0.05 -11.30
N ASN A 257 -0.41 0.87 -10.97
CA ASN A 257 -0.63 2.12 -11.65
C ASN A 257 -0.20 3.28 -10.74
N ALA A 258 0.96 3.84 -11.01
CA ALA A 258 1.54 4.92 -10.23
C ALA A 258 1.49 6.23 -11.01
N LYS A 259 0.95 7.28 -10.40
CA LYS A 259 0.84 8.62 -11.00
C LYS A 259 1.49 9.67 -10.09
N ALA A 260 2.49 10.37 -10.60
CA ALA A 260 2.99 11.59 -9.95
C ALA A 260 2.03 12.76 -10.23
N THR A 261 1.86 13.64 -9.26
CA THR A 261 0.92 14.79 -9.33
C THR A 261 1.55 16.15 -9.08
N VAL A 262 2.86 16.21 -8.85
CA VAL A 262 3.61 17.44 -8.56
C VAL A 262 4.80 17.54 -9.50
N ASP A 263 5.08 18.74 -10.01
CA ASP A 263 6.21 19.00 -10.91
C ASP A 263 7.58 18.79 -10.21
N GLY A 264 8.60 18.55 -11.04
CA GLY A 264 10.00 18.41 -10.60
C GLY A 264 10.52 19.68 -9.93
N GLY A 265 11.05 19.54 -8.71
CA GLY A 265 11.83 20.57 -8.00
C GLY A 265 13.23 20.05 -7.63
N ASP A 266 14.06 20.92 -7.07
CA ASP A 266 15.40 20.59 -6.54
C ASP A 266 15.26 19.71 -5.28
N ASP A 267 14.85 18.45 -5.44
CA ASP A 267 14.70 17.49 -4.35
C ASP A 267 15.98 16.66 -4.18
N TYR A 268 16.45 16.56 -2.94
CA TYR A 268 17.61 15.78 -2.50
C TYR A 268 17.48 14.28 -2.83
N PHE A 269 16.26 13.77 -2.94
CA PHE A 269 15.99 12.35 -3.22
C PHE A 269 15.43 12.08 -4.62
N GLY A 270 15.26 13.10 -5.47
CA GLY A 270 14.68 12.92 -6.81
C GLY A 270 13.17 12.65 -6.81
N GLN A 271 12.55 12.79 -7.99
CA GLN A 271 11.11 12.58 -8.19
C GLN A 271 10.83 11.52 -9.23
N GLY A 272 9.85 10.66 -8.94
CA GLY A 272 9.31 9.72 -9.90
C GLY A 272 7.90 9.28 -9.56
N ALA A 273 7.13 8.90 -10.58
CA ALA A 273 5.83 8.27 -10.37
C ALA A 273 5.98 6.96 -9.59
N ILE A 274 7.03 6.17 -9.88
CA ILE A 274 7.56 5.14 -8.99
C ILE A 274 8.93 5.57 -8.51
N PHE A 275 9.09 5.57 -7.19
CA PHE A 275 10.31 5.99 -6.52
C PHE A 275 10.88 4.87 -5.66
N PHE A 276 12.16 4.55 -5.86
CA PHE A 276 12.89 3.59 -5.05
C PHE A 276 13.80 4.35 -4.07
N ASN A 277 13.48 4.28 -2.79
CA ASN A 277 14.19 4.98 -1.73
C ASN A 277 15.23 4.07 -1.07
N HIS A 278 16.44 4.60 -0.88
CA HIS A 278 17.47 4.04 -0.03
C HIS A 278 17.96 5.08 0.98
N LEU A 279 18.09 4.63 2.23
CA LEU A 279 18.68 5.45 3.29
C LEU A 279 20.17 5.18 3.44
N SER A 280 20.58 3.92 3.22
CA SER A 280 21.97 3.48 3.27
C SER A 280 22.08 2.05 2.75
N GLY A 281 23.04 1.77 1.88
CA GLY A 281 23.25 0.42 1.33
C GLY A 281 22.43 0.15 0.07
N LYS A 282 22.40 -1.12 -0.33
CA LYS A 282 21.80 -1.56 -1.60
C LYS A 282 20.28 -1.53 -1.57
N VAL A 283 19.64 -1.01 -2.61
CA VAL A 283 18.22 -1.26 -2.87
C VAL A 283 18.10 -2.64 -3.50
N GLU A 284 17.53 -3.59 -2.76
CA GLU A 284 17.05 -4.84 -3.32
C GLU A 284 15.52 -4.85 -3.23
N VAL A 285 14.87 -4.85 -4.39
CA VAL A 285 13.42 -5.04 -4.51
C VAL A 285 13.17 -6.32 -5.29
N GLY A 286 12.70 -7.34 -4.60
CA GLY A 286 12.25 -8.58 -5.21
C GLY A 286 10.83 -8.44 -5.73
N ILE A 287 10.60 -8.75 -7.01
CA ILE A 287 9.28 -8.89 -7.60
C ILE A 287 9.15 -10.32 -8.12
N VAL A 288 8.31 -11.11 -7.45
CA VAL A 288 8.05 -12.50 -7.82
C VAL A 288 6.68 -12.57 -8.49
N VAL A 289 6.62 -13.12 -9.70
CA VAL A 289 5.37 -13.33 -10.42
C VAL A 289 5.22 -14.81 -10.75
N ASN A 290 4.25 -15.46 -10.12
CA ASN A 290 4.00 -16.88 -10.30
C ASN A 290 2.59 -17.12 -10.86
N ASN A 291 2.52 -17.92 -11.93
CA ASN A 291 1.27 -18.36 -12.55
C ASN A 291 0.33 -17.18 -12.89
N GLY A 292 0.87 -16.15 -13.55
CA GLY A 292 0.15 -14.90 -13.79
C GLY A 292 0.92 -13.90 -14.63
N SER A 293 0.46 -12.65 -14.60
CA SER A 293 1.15 -11.53 -15.23
C SER A 293 1.13 -10.28 -14.36
N LEU A 294 2.11 -9.40 -14.53
CA LEU A 294 2.20 -8.12 -13.83
C LEU A 294 2.45 -6.97 -14.80
N ASN A 295 1.58 -5.96 -14.76
CA ASN A 295 1.70 -4.72 -15.52
C ASN A 295 2.04 -3.54 -14.59
N ILE A 296 3.24 -2.99 -14.69
CA ILE A 296 3.68 -1.84 -13.89
C ILE A 296 3.66 -0.60 -14.79
N THR A 297 2.82 0.37 -14.48
CA THR A 297 2.73 1.65 -15.18
C THR A 297 3.12 2.79 -14.23
N ALA A 298 4.17 3.53 -14.60
CA ALA A 298 4.56 4.76 -13.94
C ALA A 298 4.32 5.94 -14.91
N SER A 299 3.57 6.95 -14.48
CA SER A 299 3.21 8.08 -15.33
C SER A 299 3.51 9.42 -14.66
N SER A 300 4.40 10.18 -15.28
CA SER A 300 4.69 11.59 -15.02
C SER A 300 4.47 12.47 -16.27
N LYS A 301 3.75 11.96 -17.28
CA LYS A 301 3.53 12.61 -18.59
C LYS A 301 2.91 14.01 -18.51
N ASP A 302 2.14 14.29 -17.46
CA ASP A 302 1.46 15.58 -17.28
C ASP A 302 2.37 16.61 -16.57
N LEU A 303 3.61 16.23 -16.26
CA LEU A 303 4.53 16.98 -15.40
C LEU A 303 5.84 17.30 -16.11
N LYS A 304 6.43 18.45 -15.76
CA LYS A 304 7.72 18.88 -16.30
C LYS A 304 8.87 18.30 -15.50
N ASN A 305 9.89 17.79 -16.20
CA ASN A 305 11.15 17.32 -15.63
C ASN A 305 11.04 16.18 -14.59
N VAL A 306 9.91 15.47 -14.53
CA VAL A 306 9.74 14.30 -13.64
C VAL A 306 9.95 13.02 -14.44
N THR A 307 10.88 12.16 -14.00
CA THR A 307 11.07 10.80 -14.54
C THR A 307 9.91 9.89 -14.16
N ALA A 308 9.57 8.88 -14.96
CA ALA A 308 8.53 7.94 -14.53
C ALA A 308 9.03 7.03 -13.40
N PHE A 309 10.26 6.53 -13.54
CA PHE A 309 10.97 5.73 -12.54
C PHE A 309 12.20 6.48 -12.04
N ASN A 310 12.39 6.53 -10.72
CA ASN A 310 13.52 7.20 -10.09
C ASN A 310 14.09 6.38 -8.92
N MET A 311 15.41 6.38 -8.76
CA MET A 311 16.08 5.95 -7.53
C MET A 311 16.70 7.18 -6.88
N GLY A 312 16.64 7.27 -5.55
CA GLY A 312 17.32 8.34 -4.83
C GLY A 312 18.82 8.41 -5.18
N GLU A 313 19.41 9.61 -5.14
CA GLU A 313 20.86 9.78 -5.33
C GLU A 313 21.58 9.80 -3.98
N LEU A 314 22.02 8.64 -3.50
CA LEU A 314 23.03 8.57 -2.42
C LEU A 314 23.99 7.41 -2.68
N GLY A 315 25.20 7.71 -3.11
CA GLY A 315 26.32 6.76 -3.07
C GLY A 315 26.57 6.02 -4.37
N THR A 316 27.64 6.44 -5.05
CA THR A 316 28.27 5.76 -6.16
C THR A 316 28.68 4.33 -5.81
N THR A 317 28.39 3.38 -6.71
CA THR A 317 29.01 2.04 -6.91
C THR A 317 28.18 0.80 -6.54
N SER A 318 27.75 0.09 -7.60
CA SER A 318 27.42 -1.34 -7.71
C SER A 318 25.98 -1.82 -7.45
N SER A 319 25.19 -1.77 -8.54
CA SER A 319 24.10 -2.71 -8.88
C SER A 319 22.94 -2.84 -7.88
N ASP A 320 22.24 -1.74 -7.63
CA ASP A 320 21.03 -1.71 -6.81
C ASP A 320 19.82 -1.74 -7.75
N GLY A 321 18.97 -2.76 -7.64
CA GLY A 321 18.02 -3.08 -8.69
C GLY A 321 16.72 -3.75 -8.24
N VAL A 322 15.79 -3.77 -9.18
CA VAL A 322 14.54 -4.53 -9.12
C VAL A 322 14.79 -5.88 -9.76
N ILE A 323 14.68 -6.94 -8.96
CA ILE A 323 14.93 -8.32 -9.36
C ILE A 323 13.60 -8.99 -9.64
N PHE A 324 13.40 -9.36 -10.91
CA PHE A 324 12.24 -10.10 -11.37
C PHE A 324 12.53 -11.60 -11.33
N SER A 325 11.60 -12.36 -10.75
CA SER A 325 11.69 -13.82 -10.68
C SER A 325 10.33 -14.50 -10.78
N GLY A 326 10.34 -15.82 -10.96
CA GLY A 326 9.14 -16.63 -11.11
C GLY A 326 8.88 -17.01 -12.57
N ASN A 327 7.66 -17.44 -12.87
CA ASN A 327 7.28 -17.98 -14.18
C ASN A 327 6.21 -17.18 -14.93
N GLY A 328 5.72 -16.08 -14.35
CA GLY A 328 4.78 -15.18 -14.99
C GLY A 328 5.45 -14.10 -15.85
N ASP A 329 4.63 -13.44 -16.68
CA ASP A 329 5.09 -12.36 -17.56
C ASP A 329 5.06 -11.00 -16.84
N VAL A 330 6.03 -10.14 -17.15
CA VAL A 330 6.12 -8.79 -16.58
C VAL A 330 6.18 -7.75 -17.68
N THR A 331 5.32 -6.74 -17.61
CA THR A 331 5.38 -5.55 -18.46
C THR A 331 5.58 -4.32 -17.62
N ILE A 332 6.57 -3.50 -17.96
CA ILE A 332 6.89 -2.24 -17.29
C ILE A 332 6.72 -1.11 -18.30
N THR A 333 5.99 -0.07 -17.94
CA THR A 333 5.74 1.10 -18.80
C THR A 333 6.03 2.38 -18.03
N GLY A 334 7.01 3.16 -18.48
CA GLY A 334 7.33 4.48 -17.96
C GLY A 334 6.96 5.57 -18.96
N LYS A 335 6.14 6.56 -18.56
CA LYS A 335 5.75 7.69 -19.40
C LYS A 335 6.17 9.01 -18.77
N SER A 336 6.96 9.81 -19.49
CA SER A 336 7.40 11.15 -19.08
C SER A 336 7.14 12.19 -20.17
N ASN A 337 7.20 13.47 -19.83
CA ASN A 337 7.19 14.56 -20.82
C ASN A 337 8.62 14.99 -21.19
N GLY A 338 9.31 15.64 -20.23
CA GLY A 338 10.60 16.30 -20.46
C GLY A 338 11.84 15.52 -20.01
N SER A 339 11.66 14.40 -19.29
CA SER A 339 12.77 13.62 -18.73
C SER A 339 12.83 12.23 -19.35
N THR A 340 13.69 11.36 -18.84
CA THR A 340 13.74 9.95 -19.27
C THR A 340 12.42 9.25 -18.93
N GLY A 341 11.82 8.56 -19.91
CA GLY A 341 10.61 7.75 -19.74
C GLY A 341 10.90 6.62 -18.75
N LEU A 342 11.95 5.85 -19.00
CA LEU A 342 12.39 4.78 -18.11
C LEU A 342 13.92 4.59 -18.15
N SER A 343 14.54 4.37 -16.99
CA SER A 343 15.93 3.94 -16.93
C SER A 343 16.03 2.46 -16.55
N SER A 344 16.45 1.60 -17.48
CA SER A 344 16.38 0.15 -17.31
C SER A 344 17.63 -0.48 -16.68
N HIS A 345 18.66 0.32 -16.43
CA HIS A 345 19.89 -0.14 -15.76
C HIS A 345 19.65 -0.70 -14.34
N MET A 346 18.45 -0.48 -13.80
CA MET A 346 18.00 -0.92 -12.49
C MET A 346 17.37 -2.32 -12.51
N PHE A 347 17.16 -2.95 -13.67
CA PHE A 347 16.35 -4.17 -13.75
C PHE A 347 17.21 -5.42 -14.01
N ASN A 348 16.86 -6.49 -13.32
CA ASN A 348 17.42 -7.83 -13.49
C ASN A 348 16.29 -8.86 -13.65
N ASN A 349 16.31 -9.66 -14.71
CA ASN A 349 15.35 -10.74 -14.91
C ASN A 349 15.99 -12.12 -15.17
N GLU A 350 17.23 -12.34 -14.74
CA GLU A 350 17.92 -13.64 -14.88
C GLU A 350 17.19 -14.80 -14.20
N HIS A 351 16.33 -14.50 -13.23
CA HIS A 351 15.55 -15.49 -12.48
C HIS A 351 14.06 -15.54 -12.89
N LEU A 352 13.69 -14.79 -13.93
CA LEU A 352 12.36 -14.82 -14.52
C LEU A 352 12.36 -15.80 -15.70
N SER A 353 11.58 -16.88 -15.61
CA SER A 353 11.38 -17.78 -16.75
C SER A 353 10.27 -17.31 -17.69
N GLY A 354 9.40 -16.41 -17.23
CA GLY A 354 8.45 -15.68 -18.08
C GLY A 354 9.13 -14.55 -18.86
N HIS A 355 8.34 -13.84 -19.67
CA HIS A 355 8.85 -12.78 -20.54
C HIS A 355 8.83 -11.41 -19.85
N LEU A 356 9.92 -10.64 -20.01
CA LEU A 356 9.99 -9.25 -19.56
C LEU A 356 9.82 -8.30 -20.75
N THR A 357 8.83 -7.40 -20.68
CA THR A 357 8.65 -6.28 -21.61
C THR A 357 8.86 -4.95 -20.90
N ILE A 358 9.67 -4.07 -21.48
CA ILE A 358 9.98 -2.74 -20.96
C ILE A 358 9.59 -1.71 -22.03
N ASN A 359 8.69 -0.81 -21.70
CA ASN A 359 8.24 0.31 -22.53
C ASN A 359 8.64 1.62 -21.87
N GLY A 360 9.38 2.47 -22.57
CA GLY A 360 9.72 3.82 -22.13
C GLY A 360 9.26 4.85 -23.15
N GLU A 361 8.39 5.75 -22.73
CA GLU A 361 7.82 6.81 -23.56
C GLU A 361 8.25 8.17 -23.00
N SER A 362 8.68 9.07 -23.89
CA SER A 362 8.98 10.47 -23.56
C SER A 362 8.51 11.41 -24.67
N GLU A 363 8.08 12.63 -24.35
CA GLU A 363 7.75 13.62 -25.40
C GLU A 363 9.03 14.26 -25.96
N THR A 364 9.87 14.79 -25.08
CA THR A 364 11.08 15.55 -25.46
C THR A 364 12.38 14.96 -24.91
N GLY A 365 12.30 14.04 -23.93
CA GLY A 365 13.43 13.35 -23.33
C GLY A 365 13.81 12.04 -24.04
N THR A 366 14.53 11.18 -23.33
CA THR A 366 14.86 9.83 -23.80
C THR A 366 13.73 8.86 -23.45
N GLY A 367 13.28 8.01 -24.37
CA GLY A 367 12.30 6.96 -24.06
C GLY A 367 12.85 5.97 -23.04
N ILE A 368 13.93 5.26 -23.41
CA ILE A 368 14.67 4.33 -22.54
C ILE A 368 16.14 4.72 -22.44
N LEU A 369 16.64 4.85 -21.21
CA LEU A 369 18.06 5.10 -20.91
C LEU A 369 18.71 3.90 -20.21
N ILE A 370 19.80 3.40 -20.79
CA ILE A 370 20.68 2.38 -20.20
C ILE A 370 22.02 3.07 -19.86
N GLN A 371 22.35 3.29 -18.57
CA GLN A 371 23.46 4.16 -18.16
C GLN A 371 24.37 3.65 -17.01
N LYS A 372 25.48 4.39 -16.77
CA LYS A 372 26.48 4.28 -15.68
C LYS A 372 27.33 3.01 -15.70
N THR A 373 26.85 1.96 -15.05
CA THR A 373 27.44 0.61 -15.09
C THR A 373 26.49 -0.24 -15.92
N ALA A 374 26.96 -0.73 -17.06
CA ALA A 374 26.19 -1.48 -18.03
C ALA A 374 25.72 -2.89 -17.53
N THR A 375 25.54 -3.09 -16.22
CA THR A 375 25.15 -4.35 -15.54
C THR A 375 23.64 -4.57 -15.52
N SER A 376 22.89 -4.06 -16.51
CA SER A 376 21.51 -4.48 -16.68
C SER A 376 21.52 -5.96 -17.07
N ASN A 377 21.12 -6.82 -16.14
CA ASN A 377 21.05 -8.27 -16.35
C ASN A 377 19.70 -8.60 -16.99
N LEU A 378 19.54 -8.09 -18.22
CA LEU A 378 18.35 -8.31 -19.03
C LEU A 378 18.58 -9.50 -19.95
N VAL A 379 17.74 -10.53 -19.82
CA VAL A 379 17.82 -11.76 -20.62
C VAL A 379 16.49 -12.00 -21.29
N ASN A 380 16.50 -12.20 -22.61
CA ASN A 380 15.31 -12.48 -23.42
C ASN A 380 14.18 -11.45 -23.24
N ALA A 381 14.51 -10.17 -23.04
CA ALA A 381 13.54 -9.11 -22.83
C ALA A 381 13.17 -8.38 -24.14
N THR A 382 11.96 -7.82 -24.20
CA THR A 382 11.56 -6.85 -25.23
C THR A 382 11.67 -5.44 -24.68
N ILE A 383 12.39 -4.56 -25.36
CA ILE A 383 12.68 -3.19 -24.93
C ILE A 383 12.19 -2.22 -26.01
N ASN A 384 11.16 -1.44 -25.70
CA ASN A 384 10.52 -0.48 -26.61
C ASN A 384 10.71 0.95 -26.10
N GLY A 385 11.59 1.71 -26.74
CA GLY A 385 11.80 3.13 -26.43
C GLY A 385 11.13 4.01 -27.47
N VAL A 386 10.28 4.94 -27.05
CA VAL A 386 9.64 5.91 -27.95
C VAL A 386 9.92 7.31 -27.43
N SER A 387 10.41 8.18 -28.30
CA SER A 387 10.48 9.62 -28.04
C SER A 387 9.99 10.41 -29.24
N GLN A 388 9.15 11.44 -29.03
CA GLN A 388 8.61 12.22 -30.15
C GLN A 388 9.65 13.14 -30.77
N SER A 389 10.47 13.79 -29.94
CA SER A 389 11.51 14.74 -30.40
C SER A 389 12.91 14.49 -29.81
N GLY A 390 13.03 13.56 -28.84
CA GLY A 390 14.30 13.11 -28.28
C GLY A 390 14.75 11.76 -28.84
N THR A 391 15.49 10.99 -28.04
CA THR A 391 16.00 9.66 -28.44
C THR A 391 15.07 8.56 -27.95
N GLY A 392 14.66 7.62 -28.81
CA GLY A 392 13.87 6.45 -28.41
C GLY A 392 14.61 5.58 -27.39
N ILE A 393 15.77 5.03 -27.77
CA ILE A 393 16.66 4.28 -26.88
C ILE A 393 18.07 4.89 -26.87
N ARG A 394 18.58 5.21 -25.68
CA ARG A 394 19.97 5.66 -25.46
C ARG A 394 20.73 4.68 -24.58
N ILE A 395 21.87 4.21 -25.08
CA ILE A 395 22.83 3.38 -24.32
C ILE A 395 24.08 4.24 -24.09
N SER A 396 24.45 4.44 -22.83
CA SER A 396 25.55 5.33 -22.42
C SER A 396 26.32 4.73 -21.24
N ALA A 397 27.33 3.92 -21.50
CA ALA A 397 28.16 3.30 -20.47
C ALA A 397 29.39 4.15 -20.16
N GLU A 398 29.64 4.42 -18.87
CA GLU A 398 30.92 5.01 -18.41
C GLU A 398 31.98 3.92 -18.21
N ASN A 399 31.56 2.75 -17.71
CA ASN A 399 32.35 1.52 -17.60
C ASN A 399 31.44 0.27 -17.63
N GLY A 400 32.04 -0.90 -17.90
CA GLY A 400 31.33 -2.20 -17.99
C GLY A 400 30.87 -2.57 -19.41
N SER A 401 30.04 -3.61 -19.51
CA SER A 401 29.45 -4.09 -20.79
C SER A 401 28.00 -4.51 -20.59
N THR A 402 27.09 -4.11 -21.48
CA THR A 402 25.72 -4.65 -21.55
C THR A 402 25.69 -5.74 -22.60
N ASN A 403 25.23 -6.93 -22.22
CA ASN A 403 24.98 -8.00 -23.18
C ASN A 403 23.54 -7.91 -23.69
N LEU A 404 23.37 -7.69 -24.99
CA LEU A 404 22.05 -7.62 -25.62
C LEU A 404 21.56 -9.00 -26.12
N LYS A 405 22.30 -10.08 -25.88
CA LYS A 405 21.99 -11.40 -26.42
C LYS A 405 20.62 -11.90 -25.94
N GLY A 406 19.72 -12.11 -26.88
CA GLY A 406 18.34 -12.54 -26.64
C GLY A 406 17.34 -11.39 -26.46
N ASN A 407 17.82 -10.15 -26.28
CA ASN A 407 16.96 -8.98 -26.14
C ASN A 407 16.56 -8.43 -27.51
N THR A 408 15.32 -7.95 -27.63
CA THR A 408 14.84 -7.21 -28.80
C THR A 408 14.71 -5.73 -28.43
N LEU A 409 15.32 -4.85 -29.23
CA LEU A 409 15.30 -3.41 -29.01
C LEU A 409 14.55 -2.73 -30.17
N ASN A 410 13.48 -2.01 -29.86
CA ASN A 410 12.68 -1.21 -30.80
C ASN A 410 12.74 0.25 -30.35
N GLY A 411 13.32 1.14 -31.17
CA GLY A 411 13.63 2.52 -30.80
C GLY A 411 13.15 3.56 -31.80
#